data_AF-A0A1D6LVA3-F1
#
_entry.id   AF-A0A1D6LVA3-F1
#
_cell.length_a   1.000
_cell.length_b   1.000
_cell.length_c   1.000
_cell.angle_alpha   90.00
_cell.angle_beta   90.00
_cell.angle_gamma   90.00
#
_symmetry.space_group_name_H-M   'P 1'
#
loop_
_entity.id
_entity.type
_entity.pdbx_description
1 polymer ?
#
loop_
_entity_poly.entity_id
_entity_poly.type
_entity_poly.pdbx_seq_one_letter_code
_entity_poly.pdbx_strand_id
1 'polypeptide(L)' 'MLELPAGMLDDEKGDFVGTAVHEVEEETGIKLNIEDMVDLMTLLDPTTGGRMLPSPVTGQNFYSPG' A
#
# COMPACT_ATOMS: atom_id res chain seq x y z
N MET A 1 11.61 -12.36 8.21
CA MET A 1 10.46 -12.07 7.32
C MET A 1 10.23 -10.57 7.40
N LEU A 2 9.93 -9.90 6.29
CA LEU A 2 9.62 -8.48 6.26
C LEU A 2 8.13 -8.37 5.95
N GLU A 3 7.43 -7.53 6.71
CA GLU A 3 5.98 -7.30 6.60
C GLU A 3 5.75 -5.81 6.33
N LEU A 4 4.60 -5.49 5.73
CA LEU A 4 4.20 -4.11 5.50
C LEU A 4 3.55 -3.55 6.78
N PRO A 5 3.83 -2.30 7.17
CA PRO A 5 3.12 -1.65 8.26
C PRO A 5 1.61 -1.63 7.98
N ALA A 6 0.81 -2.00 8.97
CA ALA A 6 -0.62 -2.18 8.78
C ALA A 6 -1.43 -2.04 10.06
N GLY A 7 -2.59 -1.42 9.94
CA GLY A 7 -3.51 -1.15 11.05
C GLY A 7 -4.95 -1.44 10.69
N MET A 8 -5.79 -1.58 11.72
CA MET A 8 -7.24 -1.65 11.53
C MET A 8 -7.78 -0.25 11.30
N LEU A 9 -8.68 -0.12 10.33
CA LEU A 9 -9.41 1.12 10.12
C LEU A 9 -10.53 1.21 11.15
N ASP A 10 -10.69 2.39 11.73
CA ASP A 10 -11.86 2.69 12.54
C ASP A 10 -13.08 2.91 11.62
N ASP A 11 -14.16 2.15 11.91
CA ASP A 11 -15.37 2.06 11.09
C ASP A 11 -16.11 3.41 10.96
N GLU A 12 -15.83 4.37 11.84
CA GLU A 12 -16.53 5.66 11.88
C GLU A 12 -16.02 6.70 10.87
N LYS A 13 -14.75 6.60 10.44
CA LYS A 13 -14.12 7.62 9.58
C LYS A 13 -13.57 7.11 8.26
N GLY A 14 -13.16 5.84 8.17
CA GLY A 14 -12.61 5.29 6.93
C GLY A 14 -11.44 6.10 6.36
N ASP A 15 -10.58 6.68 7.21
CA ASP A 15 -9.40 7.44 6.79
C ASP A 15 -8.24 6.49 6.48
N PHE A 16 -8.30 5.87 5.30
CA PHE A 16 -7.29 4.90 4.84
C PHE A 16 -5.88 5.49 4.81
N VAL A 17 -5.75 6.72 4.31
CA VAL A 17 -4.45 7.36 4.10
C VAL A 17 -3.86 7.81 5.43
N GLY A 18 -4.65 8.42 6.30
CA GLY A 18 -4.22 8.81 7.64
C GLY A 18 -3.76 7.62 8.47
N THR A 19 -4.51 6.51 8.45
CA THR A 19 -4.11 5.27 9.13
C THR A 19 -2.81 4.71 8.54
N ALA A 20 -2.67 4.60 7.22
CA ALA A 20 -1.46 4.07 6.61
C ALA A 20 -0.20 4.89 6.97
N VAL A 21 -0.31 6.23 6.97
CA VAL A 21 0.82 7.10 7.37
C VAL A 21 1.17 6.91 8.85
N HIS A 22 0.17 6.77 9.71
CA HIS A 22 0.37 6.56 11.14
C HIS A 22 1.11 5.24 11.43
N GLU A 23 0.66 4.14 10.86
CA GLU A 23 1.25 2.81 11.06
C GLU A 23 2.69 2.74 10.54
N VAL A 24 2.98 3.37 9.39
CA VAL A 24 4.36 3.44 8.87
C VAL A 24 5.28 4.20 9.83
N GLU A 25 4.83 5.30 10.42
CA GLU A 25 5.63 6.04 11.41
C GLU A 25 5.81 5.22 12.69
N GLU A 26 4.76 4.55 13.19
CA GLU A 26 4.81 3.75 14.43
C GLU A 26 5.73 2.52 14.29
N GLU A 27 5.60 1.75 13.22
CA GLU A 27 6.32 0.49 13.06
C GLU A 27 7.74 0.66 12.52
N THR A 28 7.99 1.70 11.72
CA THR A 28 9.27 1.86 11.01
C THR A 28 10.03 3.15 11.36
N GLY A 29 9.37 4.13 11.98
CA GLY A 29 9.94 5.46 12.24
C GLY A 29 10.07 6.35 11.00
N ILE A 30 9.52 5.94 9.85
CA ILE A 30 9.55 6.70 8.59
C ILE A 30 8.39 7.69 8.58
N LYS A 31 8.69 8.96 8.31
CA LYS A 31 7.68 10.01 8.15
C LYS A 31 7.29 10.13 6.68
N LEU A 32 6.00 9.98 6.40
CA LEU A 32 5.43 10.15 5.06
C LEU A 32 4.62 11.45 5.00
N ASN A 33 4.66 12.10 3.84
CA ASN A 33 3.74 13.20 3.54
C ASN A 33 2.44 12.61 3.02
N ILE A 34 1.33 12.98 3.66
CA ILE A 34 0.00 12.50 3.28
C ILE A 34 -0.39 12.92 1.85
N GLU A 35 0.09 14.08 1.40
CA GLU A 35 -0.17 14.62 0.06
C GLU A 35 0.52 13.80 -1.05
N ASP A 36 1.57 13.07 -0.70
CA ASP A 36 2.33 12.22 -1.62
C ASP A 36 1.81 10.76 -1.63
N MET A 37 0.82 10.45 -0.79
CA MET A 37 0.26 9.11 -0.70
C MET A 37 -0.69 8.80 -1.85
N VAL A 38 -0.59 7.57 -2.39
CA VAL A 38 -1.46 7.07 -3.44
C VAL A 38 -2.25 5.88 -2.93
N ASP A 39 -3.58 5.97 -2.96
CA ASP A 39 -4.46 4.84 -2.66
C ASP A 39 -4.47 3.84 -3.82
N LEU A 40 -3.84 2.69 -3.60
CA LEU A 40 -3.73 1.61 -4.59
C LEU A 40 -5.06 0.91 -4.88
N MET A 41 -6.05 0.99 -3.98
CA MET A 41 -7.37 0.38 -4.20
C MET A 41 -8.20 1.17 -5.22
N THR A 42 -8.03 2.48 -5.31
CA THR A 42 -8.63 3.30 -6.38
C THR A 42 -8.11 2.91 -7.77
N LEU A 43 -6.90 2.35 -7.86
CA LEU A 43 -6.33 1.82 -9.12
C LEU A 43 -6.98 0.50 -9.56
N LEU A 44 -7.75 -0.14 -8.68
CA LEU A 44 -8.53 -1.34 -9.00
C LEU A 44 -9.95 -1.01 -9.49
N ASP A 45 -10.31 0.28 -9.53
CA ASP A 45 -11.58 0.70 -10.11
C ASP A 45 -11.65 0.28 -11.61
N PRO A 46 -12.74 -0.35 -12.07
CA PRO A 46 -12.87 -0.77 -13.47
C PRO A 46 -12.72 0.37 -14.48
N THR A 47 -13.03 1.61 -14.08
CA THR A 47 -12.91 2.82 -14.91
C THR A 47 -11.47 3.31 -15.04
N THR A 48 -10.57 2.93 -14.13
CA THR A 48 -9.12 3.22 -14.22
C THR A 48 -8.35 2.11 -14.95
N GLY A 49 -9.04 1.03 -15.34
CA GLY A 49 -8.48 -0.09 -16.09
C GLY A 49 -7.97 -1.24 -15.23
N GLY A 50 -8.22 -1.23 -13.91
CA GLY A 50 -7.94 -2.34 -12.99
C GLY A 50 -6.46 -2.76 -12.92
N ARG A 51 -5.54 -1.83 -13.21
CA ARG A 51 -4.11 -2.14 -13.30
C ARG A 51 -3.46 -1.96 -11.94
N MET A 52 -3.40 -3.06 -11.19
CA MET A 52 -2.54 -3.16 -10.00
C MET A 52 -1.10 -2.93 -10.43
N LEU A 53 -0.46 -1.87 -9.94
CA LEU A 53 0.97 -1.65 -10.19
C LEU A 53 1.74 -2.82 -9.54
N PRO A 54 2.68 -3.46 -10.25
CA PRO A 54 3.45 -4.54 -9.66
C PRO A 54 4.15 -4.01 -8.40
N SER A 55 4.04 -4.75 -7.31
CA SER A 55 4.76 -4.42 -6.08
C SER A 55 6.25 -4.26 -6.41
N PRO A 56 6.92 -3.18 -5.96
CA PRO A 56 8.35 -2.99 -6.16
C PRO A 56 9.13 -3.91 -5.19
N VAL A 57 8.82 -5.20 -5.15
CA VAL A 57 9.71 -6.17 -4.52
C VAL A 57 10.91 -6.31 -5.43
N THR A 58 12.00 -5.64 -5.05
CA THR A 58 13.34 -5.92 -5.57
C THR A 58 13.68 -7.39 -5.29
N GLY A 59 13.52 -8.22 -6.32
CA GLY A 59 14.03 -9.58 -6.38
C GLY A 59 12.95 -10.66 -6.31
N GLN A 60 12.59 -11.25 -7.46
CA GLN A 60 12.87 -12.66 -7.81
C GLN A 60 12.12 -13.10 -9.08
N ASN A 61 12.91 -13.50 -10.08
CA ASN A 61 12.69 -14.58 -11.04
C ASN A 61 11.27 -14.84 -11.59
N PHE A 62 11.06 -14.41 -12.84
CA PHE A 62 10.11 -15.06 -13.75
C PHE A 62 10.54 -16.52 -13.95
N TYR A 63 9.94 -17.46 -13.21
CA TYR A 63 10.06 -18.88 -13.51
C TYR A 63 9.24 -19.16 -14.79
N SER A 64 9.91 -19.40 -15.92
CA SER A 64 9.27 -19.97 -17.11
C SER A 64 9.30 -21.49 -16.99
N PRO A 65 8.16 -22.19 -16.93
CA PRO A 65 8.16 -23.64 -17.11
C PRO A 65 8.38 -23.94 -18.60
N GLY A 66 9.42 -24.72 -18.87
CA GLY A 66 9.51 -25.52 -20.10
C GLY A 66 8.70 -26.80 -19.98
#